data_AF-A0A7J5DT31-F1
#
_entry.id   AF-A0A7J5DT31-F1
#
_cell.length_a   1.000
_cell.length_b   1.000
_cell.length_c   1.000
_cell.angle_alpha   90.00
_cell.angle_beta   90.00
_cell.angle_gamma   90.00
#
_symmetry.space_group_name_H-M   'P 1'
#
loop_
_entity.id
_entity.type
_entity.pdbx_description
1 polymer ?
#
loop_
_entity_poly.entity_id
_entity_poly.type
_entity_poly.pdbx_seq_one_letter_code
_entity_poly.pdbx_strand_id
1 'polypeptide(L)'
;MTSSQNGYPALTSRVTGALPRLRVWRIPGTDRRLTLRDGSTGFLLVHLAMWFDKKVEDIDAGIWDEWGYAYRPVRGWVALSNHASGTAMDLNATQHVLGREDTFTPDQERLIRDRVRSFYGGCIRWGGDYRGRKDEMHFEIDRGIGACERKARALLDTPRGRRILAANPGARKVILS
;
A
#
# COMPACT_ATOMS: atom_id res chain seq x y z
N MET A 1 0.61 22.49 5.19
CA MET A 1 1.28 21.18 5.03
C MET A 1 1.28 20.83 3.56
N THR A 2 2.42 20.43 2.99
CA THR A 2 2.49 19.96 1.59
C THR A 2 1.78 18.61 1.49
N SER A 3 1.00 18.40 0.42
CA SER A 3 0.30 17.13 0.16
C SER A 3 1.00 16.32 -0.94
N SER A 4 0.87 15.00 -0.88
CA SER A 4 1.19 14.11 -2.01
C SER A 4 0.15 14.23 -3.12
N GLN A 5 0.44 13.65 -4.29
CA GLN A 5 -0.42 13.71 -5.48
C GLN A 5 -1.87 13.22 -5.25
N ASN A 6 -2.12 12.31 -4.30
CA ASN A 6 -3.48 11.88 -3.91
C ASN A 6 -4.16 12.77 -2.85
N GLY A 7 -3.59 13.94 -2.53
CA GLY A 7 -4.16 14.93 -1.62
C GLY A 7 -3.91 14.68 -0.13
N TYR A 8 -3.29 13.55 0.26
CA TYR A 8 -2.96 13.29 1.65
C TYR A 8 -1.78 14.16 2.12
N PRO A 9 -1.78 14.65 3.37
CA PRO A 9 -0.65 15.41 3.92
C PRO A 9 0.64 14.59 3.88
N ALA A 10 1.74 15.12 3.36
CA ALA A 10 3.03 14.46 3.43
C ALA A 10 3.51 14.37 4.89
N LEU A 11 4.26 13.30 5.22
CA LEU A 11 4.70 13.01 6.59
C LEU A 11 6.22 13.17 6.70
N THR A 12 6.71 13.68 7.83
CA THR A 12 8.14 13.91 8.09
C THR A 12 8.82 12.72 8.80
N SER A 13 8.48 11.49 8.40
CA SER A 13 9.04 10.21 8.90
C SER A 13 8.67 9.78 10.32
N ARG A 14 7.84 10.56 11.04
CA ARG A 14 7.47 10.24 12.43
C ARG A 14 6.63 8.97 12.53
N VAL A 15 7.03 8.04 13.39
CA VAL A 15 6.30 6.79 13.70
C VAL A 15 5.63 6.77 15.09
N THR A 16 5.83 7.82 15.89
CA THR A 16 5.27 8.00 17.23
C THR A 16 4.59 9.37 17.34
N GLY A 17 3.79 9.58 18.41
CA GLY A 17 3.10 10.87 18.65
C GLY A 17 1.71 10.98 18.01
N ALA A 18 1.23 12.20 17.80
CA ALA A 18 -0.11 12.44 17.26
C ALA A 18 -0.30 11.94 15.82
N LEU A 19 -1.54 11.65 15.44
CA LEU A 19 -1.92 11.38 14.06
C LEU A 19 -2.03 12.70 13.26
N PRO A 20 -1.81 12.68 11.93
CA PRO A 20 -1.36 11.54 11.13
C PRO A 20 0.15 11.27 11.32
N ARG A 21 0.53 9.99 11.32
CA ARG A 21 1.92 9.52 11.44
C ARG A 21 2.13 8.25 10.62
N LEU A 22 3.36 7.75 10.58
CA LEU A 22 3.70 6.46 9.97
C LEU A 22 3.62 5.33 11.00
N ARG A 23 3.55 4.09 10.49
CA ARG A 23 3.71 2.85 11.24
C ARG A 23 4.58 1.92 10.40
N VAL A 24 5.46 1.19 11.07
CA VAL A 24 6.11 0.01 10.49
C VAL A 24 5.12 -1.15 10.59
N TRP A 25 4.52 -1.52 9.47
CA TRP A 25 3.54 -2.60 9.38
C TRP A 25 4.23 -3.93 9.06
N ARG A 26 3.96 -4.96 9.85
CA ARG A 26 4.33 -6.34 9.55
C ARG A 26 3.31 -6.96 8.61
N ILE A 27 3.78 -7.73 7.62
CA ILE A 27 2.93 -8.49 6.70
C ILE A 27 2.84 -9.93 7.22
N PRO A 28 1.67 -10.40 7.70
CA PRO A 28 1.60 -11.72 8.32
C PRO A 28 1.84 -12.85 7.32
N GLY A 29 2.72 -13.79 7.68
CA GLY A 29 3.09 -14.93 6.84
C GLY A 29 4.31 -14.69 5.96
N THR A 30 5.00 -13.57 6.16
CA THR A 30 6.31 -13.24 5.59
C THR A 30 7.18 -12.55 6.66
N ASP A 31 8.48 -12.43 6.42
CA ASP A 31 9.40 -11.62 7.23
C ASP A 31 9.39 -10.13 6.82
N ARG A 32 8.62 -9.79 5.78
CA ARG A 32 8.52 -8.45 5.20
C ARG A 32 7.77 -7.45 6.10
N ARG A 33 8.18 -6.19 5.99
CA ARG A 33 7.54 -5.03 6.65
C ARG A 33 7.56 -3.79 5.76
N LEU A 34 6.52 -2.98 5.87
CA LEU A 34 6.39 -1.72 5.13
C LEU A 34 6.16 -0.56 6.08
N THR A 35 6.89 0.54 5.90
CA THR A 35 6.59 1.79 6.59
C THR A 35 5.51 2.53 5.83
N LEU A 36 4.30 2.63 6.38
CA LEU A 36 3.13 3.25 5.71
C LEU A 36 2.41 4.18 6.68
N ARG A 37 1.46 4.97 6.18
CA ARG A 37 0.57 5.79 7.01
C ARG A 37 -0.14 4.90 8.03
N ASP A 38 -0.16 5.31 9.29
CA ASP A 38 -0.89 4.62 10.36
C ASP A 38 -2.40 4.70 10.10
N GLY A 39 -3.16 3.73 10.62
CA GLY A 39 -4.61 3.65 10.44
C GLY A 39 -5.06 2.99 9.14
N SER A 40 -6.21 3.43 8.65
CA SER A 40 -7.00 2.72 7.62
C SER A 40 -6.27 2.53 6.30
N THR A 41 -5.50 3.52 5.84
CA THR A 41 -4.80 3.45 4.55
C THR A 41 -3.64 2.46 4.58
N GLY A 42 -2.78 2.51 5.60
CA GLY A 42 -1.73 1.51 5.77
C GLY A 42 -2.28 0.10 5.95
N PHE A 43 -3.38 -0.05 6.71
CA PHE A 43 -4.05 -1.34 6.87
C PHE A 43 -4.53 -1.92 5.52
N LEU A 44 -5.16 -1.11 4.67
CA LEU A 44 -5.63 -1.56 3.35
C LEU A 44 -4.47 -2.02 2.45
N LEU A 45 -3.37 -1.28 2.44
CA LEU A 45 -2.17 -1.64 1.67
C LEU A 45 -1.55 -2.95 2.18
N VAL A 46 -1.38 -3.12 3.50
CA VAL A 46 -0.88 -4.38 4.09
C VAL A 46 -1.84 -5.54 3.83
N HIS A 47 -3.15 -5.27 3.83
CA HIS A 47 -4.15 -6.27 3.49
C HIS A 47 -4.07 -6.71 2.02
N LEU A 48 -3.69 -5.80 1.11
CA LEU A 48 -3.37 -6.14 -0.28
C LEU A 48 -2.05 -6.92 -0.36
N ALA A 49 -0.98 -6.46 0.28
CA ALA A 49 0.33 -7.13 0.24
C ALA A 49 0.25 -8.59 0.74
N MET A 50 -0.44 -8.82 1.86
CA MET A 50 -0.67 -10.17 2.39
C MET A 50 -1.52 -11.05 1.46
N TRP A 51 -2.41 -10.45 0.66
CA TRP A 51 -3.15 -11.20 -0.37
C TRP A 51 -2.25 -11.50 -1.58
N PHE A 52 -1.47 -10.51 -2.03
CA PHE A 52 -0.57 -10.59 -3.16
C PHE A 52 0.43 -11.74 -2.97
N ASP A 53 1.09 -11.77 -1.82
CA ASP A 53 2.03 -12.82 -1.37
C ASP A 53 1.51 -14.25 -1.60
N LYS A 54 0.21 -14.48 -1.39
CA LYS A 54 -0.39 -15.82 -1.48
C LYS A 54 -1.13 -16.11 -2.77
N LYS A 55 -1.36 -15.12 -3.62
CA LYS A 55 -2.28 -15.24 -4.76
C LYS A 55 -1.73 -14.73 -6.09
N VAL A 56 -0.70 -13.89 -6.05
CA VAL A 56 -0.03 -13.40 -7.24
C VAL A 56 1.34 -14.05 -7.33
N GLU A 57 2.16 -13.83 -6.30
CA GLU A 57 3.51 -14.40 -6.17
C GLU A 57 4.05 -14.08 -4.77
N ASP A 58 5.07 -14.85 -4.35
CA ASP A 58 5.73 -14.71 -3.06
C ASP A 58 6.49 -13.37 -2.99
N ILE A 59 6.30 -12.63 -1.90
CA ILE A 59 7.08 -11.41 -1.63
C ILE A 59 8.25 -11.69 -0.68
N ASP A 60 8.25 -12.83 0.01
CA ASP A 60 9.28 -13.18 1.00
C ASP A 60 10.50 -13.88 0.39
N ALA A 61 10.78 -13.62 -0.89
CA ALA A 61 11.86 -14.24 -1.64
C ALA A 61 12.96 -13.23 -1.99
N GLY A 62 14.22 -13.62 -1.74
CA GLY A 62 15.38 -12.86 -2.22
C GLY A 62 15.65 -11.57 -1.45
N ILE A 63 15.96 -10.49 -2.18
CA ILE A 63 16.36 -9.21 -1.59
C ILE A 63 15.17 -8.47 -1.00
N TRP A 64 15.44 -7.53 -0.10
CA TRP A 64 14.40 -6.67 0.44
C TRP A 64 14.04 -5.56 -0.54
N ASP A 65 12.92 -5.70 -1.25
CA ASP A 65 12.49 -4.76 -2.28
C ASP A 65 11.03 -4.31 -2.14
N GLU A 66 10.41 -4.55 -0.99
CA GLU A 66 9.14 -3.93 -0.63
C GLU A 66 9.38 -2.50 -0.14
N TRP A 67 9.06 -1.53 -0.99
CA TRP A 67 9.30 -0.12 -0.70
C TRP A 67 8.03 0.55 -0.20
N GLY A 68 8.12 1.23 0.95
CA GLY A 68 7.03 1.99 1.56
C GLY A 68 7.30 3.49 1.51
N TYR A 69 7.15 4.15 2.65
CA TYR A 69 7.37 5.58 2.80
C TYR A 69 8.73 6.07 2.28
N ALA A 70 8.69 7.14 1.49
CA ALA A 70 9.86 7.90 1.08
C ALA A 70 9.44 9.35 0.80
N TYR A 71 10.00 10.32 1.53
CA TYR A 71 9.71 11.74 1.31
C TYR A 71 10.45 12.25 0.09
N ARG A 72 9.82 12.15 -1.07
CA ARG A 72 10.39 12.56 -2.35
C ARG A 72 9.32 13.00 -3.35
N PRO A 73 9.67 13.82 -4.35
CA PRO A 73 8.85 14.01 -5.53
C PRO A 73 8.64 12.69 -6.30
N VAL A 74 7.62 12.68 -7.15
CA VAL A 74 7.47 11.66 -8.19
C VAL A 74 8.69 11.70 -9.10
N ARG A 75 9.18 10.53 -9.54
CA ARG A 75 10.40 10.45 -10.35
C ARG A 75 10.20 11.15 -11.69
N GLY A 76 10.87 12.29 -11.87
CA GLY A 76 10.76 13.14 -13.06
C GLY A 76 9.67 14.20 -13.00
N TRP A 77 9.12 14.50 -11.82
CA TRP A 77 8.07 15.51 -11.63
C TRP A 77 8.31 16.33 -10.36
N VAL A 78 7.60 17.45 -10.21
CA VAL A 78 7.76 18.36 -9.04
C VAL A 78 6.84 18.02 -7.86
N ALA A 79 5.70 17.37 -8.12
CA ALA A 79 4.75 17.03 -7.06
C ALA A 79 5.25 15.88 -6.18
N LEU A 80 4.89 15.90 -4.89
CA LEU A 80 5.24 14.84 -3.95
C LEU A 80 4.56 13.53 -4.32
N SER A 81 5.35 12.45 -4.29
CA SER A 81 4.86 11.09 -4.50
C SER A 81 3.93 10.65 -3.36
N ASN A 82 3.03 9.70 -3.63
CA ASN A 82 2.20 9.09 -2.59
C ASN A 82 2.98 8.26 -1.56
N HIS A 83 4.24 7.92 -1.85
CA HIS A 83 5.19 7.43 -0.85
C HIS A 83 5.50 8.49 0.21
N ALA A 84 5.48 9.79 -0.11
CA ALA A 84 5.82 10.88 0.81
C ALA A 84 4.78 11.07 1.91
N SER A 85 3.57 10.56 1.72
CA SER A 85 2.54 10.52 2.74
C SER A 85 2.35 9.11 3.32
N GLY A 86 3.09 8.10 2.84
CA GLY A 86 2.96 6.71 3.28
C GLY A 86 1.69 6.02 2.78
N THR A 87 1.12 6.49 1.66
CA THR A 87 -0.08 5.90 1.03
C THR A 87 0.22 5.20 -0.28
N ALA A 88 1.47 4.77 -0.46
CA ALA A 88 1.89 3.94 -1.56
C ALA A 88 2.86 2.87 -1.06
N MET A 89 2.89 1.76 -1.77
CA MET A 89 3.86 0.68 -1.59
C MET A 89 4.25 0.10 -2.95
N ASP A 90 5.48 -0.40 -3.02
CA ASP A 90 5.95 -1.20 -4.14
C ASP A 90 6.19 -2.64 -3.63
N LEU A 91 5.82 -3.65 -4.41
CA LEU A 91 6.02 -5.07 -4.10
C LEU A 91 6.88 -5.72 -5.19
N ASN A 92 7.84 -6.57 -4.79
CA ASN A 92 8.80 -7.22 -5.69
C ASN A 92 9.44 -6.21 -6.67
N ALA A 93 9.83 -5.04 -6.14
CA ALA A 93 10.16 -3.88 -6.95
C ALA A 93 11.35 -4.08 -7.90
N THR A 94 12.24 -5.01 -7.59
CA THR A 94 13.37 -5.34 -8.48
C THR A 94 12.99 -6.27 -9.63
N GLN A 95 11.85 -6.95 -9.53
CA GLN A 95 11.27 -7.76 -10.61
C GLN A 95 10.34 -6.92 -11.50
N HIS A 96 9.59 -5.98 -10.91
CA HIS A 96 8.57 -5.17 -11.60
C HIS A 96 8.96 -3.70 -11.74
N VAL A 97 10.22 -3.46 -12.13
CA VAL A 97 10.85 -2.14 -12.13
C VAL A 97 10.05 -1.11 -12.94
N LEU A 98 9.88 0.08 -12.38
CA LEU A 98 9.27 1.25 -13.03
C LEU A 98 9.63 1.41 -14.51
N GLY A 99 8.60 1.46 -15.36
CA GLY A 99 8.71 1.62 -16.81
C GLY A 99 8.95 0.32 -17.58
N ARG A 100 9.07 -0.82 -16.90
CA ARG A 100 8.89 -2.13 -17.53
C ARG A 100 7.40 -2.46 -17.58
N GLU A 101 7.03 -3.19 -18.63
CA GLU A 101 5.68 -3.67 -18.89
C GLU A 101 5.75 -5.18 -19.07
N ASP A 102 4.62 -5.86 -18.87
CA ASP A 102 4.48 -7.32 -19.02
C ASP A 102 5.44 -8.10 -18.10
N THR A 103 5.75 -7.54 -16.92
CA THR A 103 6.56 -8.21 -15.90
C THR A 103 5.74 -9.18 -15.05
N PHE A 104 4.42 -9.06 -15.09
CA PHE A 104 3.49 -10.08 -14.61
C PHE A 104 2.94 -10.92 -15.76
N THR A 105 2.59 -12.17 -15.47
CA THR A 105 1.80 -12.98 -16.39
C THR A 105 0.38 -12.40 -16.57
N PRO A 106 -0.30 -12.64 -17.71
CA PRO A 106 -1.66 -12.15 -17.94
C PRO A 106 -2.67 -12.57 -16.85
N ASP A 107 -2.47 -13.75 -16.25
CA ASP A 107 -3.29 -14.25 -15.15
C ASP A 107 -3.06 -13.48 -13.84
N GLN A 108 -1.80 -13.19 -13.51
CA GLN A 108 -1.46 -12.35 -12.36
C GLN A 108 -2.02 -10.94 -12.51
N GLU A 109 -1.87 -10.32 -13.69
CA GLU A 109 -2.42 -8.99 -13.93
C GLU A 109 -3.95 -8.97 -13.77
N ARG A 110 -4.65 -9.98 -14.29
CA ARG A 110 -6.11 -10.11 -14.13
C ARG A 110 -6.49 -10.19 -12.66
N LEU A 111 -5.80 -11.03 -11.88
CA LEU A 111 -6.02 -11.14 -10.44
C LEU A 111 -5.80 -9.81 -9.72
N ILE A 112 -4.73 -9.08 -10.07
CA ILE A 112 -4.43 -7.76 -9.50
C ILE A 112 -5.55 -6.78 -9.83
N ARG A 113 -5.91 -6.63 -11.11
CA ARG A 113 -6.95 -5.71 -11.58
C ARG A 113 -8.30 -6.00 -10.92
N ASP A 114 -8.72 -7.26 -10.90
CA ASP A 114 -9.97 -7.68 -10.26
C ASP A 114 -9.96 -7.38 -8.76
N ARG A 115 -8.81 -7.61 -8.09
CA ARG A 115 -8.67 -7.33 -6.67
C ARG A 115 -8.78 -5.83 -6.38
N VAL A 116 -8.02 -4.98 -7.06
CA VAL A 116 -8.00 -3.54 -6.76
C VAL A 116 -9.32 -2.86 -7.14
N ARG A 117 -9.93 -3.24 -8.26
CA ARG A 117 -11.18 -2.64 -8.76
C ARG A 117 -12.39 -3.10 -7.95
N SER A 118 -12.55 -4.42 -7.79
CA SER A 118 -13.81 -4.98 -7.25
C SER A 118 -13.77 -5.13 -5.74
N PHE A 119 -12.64 -5.60 -5.18
CA PHE A 119 -12.61 -5.92 -3.75
C PHE A 119 -12.43 -4.67 -2.89
N TYR A 120 -11.57 -3.71 -3.26
CA TYR A 120 -11.26 -2.54 -2.43
C TYR A 120 -12.18 -1.34 -2.63
N GLY A 121 -13.21 -1.46 -3.48
CA GLY A 121 -14.14 -0.36 -3.74
C GLY A 121 -13.44 0.89 -4.28
N GLY A 122 -12.39 0.70 -5.08
CA GLY A 122 -11.55 1.77 -5.63
C GLY A 122 -10.64 2.47 -4.62
N CYS A 123 -10.53 2.02 -3.37
CA CYS A 123 -9.62 2.65 -2.41
C CYS A 123 -8.14 2.48 -2.76
N ILE A 124 -7.80 1.44 -3.53
CA ILE A 124 -6.44 1.16 -4.01
C ILE A 124 -6.47 1.15 -5.53
N ARG A 125 -5.47 1.75 -6.16
CA ARG A 125 -5.18 1.61 -7.59
C ARG A 125 -3.80 0.98 -7.81
N TRP A 126 -3.61 0.41 -9.00
CA TRP A 126 -2.37 -0.24 -9.42
C TRP A 126 -1.67 0.57 -10.52
N GLY A 127 -0.34 0.68 -10.44
CA GLY A 127 0.50 1.44 -11.37
C GLY A 127 0.66 0.83 -12.76
N GLY A 128 0.42 -0.48 -12.91
CA GLY A 128 0.35 -1.13 -14.24
C GLY A 128 -0.79 -0.62 -15.12
N ASP A 129 -1.82 -0.01 -14.52
CA ASP A 129 -2.94 0.59 -15.26
C ASP A 129 -2.69 2.06 -15.67
N TYR A 130 -1.53 2.64 -15.37
CA TYR A 130 -1.23 4.03 -15.75
C TYR A 130 -1.20 4.20 -17.27
N ARG A 131 -1.70 5.36 -17.76
CA ARG A 131 -1.71 5.67 -19.21
C ARG A 131 -0.33 6.08 -19.74
N GLY A 132 0.50 6.68 -18.88
CA GLY A 132 1.87 7.07 -19.21
C GLY A 132 2.84 5.94 -18.91
N ARG A 133 3.99 6.28 -18.31
CA ARG A 133 4.96 5.28 -17.85
C ARG A 133 4.32 4.32 -16.85
N LYS A 134 4.31 3.02 -17.20
CA LYS A 134 3.82 1.94 -16.33
C LYS A 134 4.68 1.79 -15.08
N ASP A 135 4.03 1.33 -14.02
CA ASP A 135 4.68 1.09 -12.74
C ASP A 135 4.08 -0.17 -12.09
N GLU A 136 4.47 -1.34 -12.60
CA GLU A 136 3.81 -2.61 -12.23
C GLU A 136 4.08 -3.03 -10.77
N MET A 137 5.19 -2.62 -10.17
CA MET A 137 5.43 -2.81 -8.73
C MET A 137 4.46 -2.01 -7.84
N HIS A 138 3.86 -0.93 -8.36
CA HIS A 138 3.33 0.16 -7.54
C HIS A 138 1.84 0.04 -7.22
N PHE A 139 1.50 0.22 -5.94
CA PHE A 139 0.12 0.27 -5.43
C PHE A 139 -0.07 1.48 -4.53
N GLU A 140 -1.18 2.19 -4.68
CA GLU A 140 -1.43 3.40 -3.89
C GLU A 140 -2.90 3.67 -3.59
N ILE A 141 -3.13 4.46 -2.55
CA ILE A 141 -4.46 4.90 -2.16
C ILE A 141 -4.98 5.98 -3.12
N ASP A 142 -6.18 5.74 -3.62
CA ASP A 142 -6.81 6.58 -4.66
C ASP A 142 -8.09 7.30 -4.19
N ARG A 143 -8.49 7.10 -2.93
CA ARG A 143 -9.70 7.72 -2.37
C ARG A 143 -9.39 8.47 -1.08
N GLY A 144 -10.22 9.47 -0.78
CA GLY A 144 -10.15 10.20 0.49
C GLY A 144 -10.34 9.30 1.70
N ILE A 145 -9.84 9.77 2.85
CA ILE A 145 -9.70 8.95 4.07
C ILE A 145 -11.02 8.32 4.53
N GLY A 146 -12.14 9.03 4.47
CA GLY A 146 -13.43 8.50 4.91
C GLY A 146 -13.93 7.29 4.08
N ALA A 147 -13.61 7.21 2.79
CA ALA A 147 -13.92 6.03 1.98
C ALA A 147 -13.03 4.85 2.37
N CYS A 148 -11.74 5.11 2.57
CA CYS A 148 -10.77 4.11 2.99
C CYS A 148 -11.08 3.57 4.40
N GLU A 149 -11.51 4.42 5.33
CA GLU A 149 -11.94 4.05 6.68
C GLU A 149 -13.13 3.11 6.66
N ARG A 150 -14.19 3.43 5.90
CA ARG A 150 -15.34 2.53 5.76
C ARG A 150 -14.90 1.16 5.25
N LYS A 151 -14.02 1.14 4.24
CA LYS A 151 -13.53 -0.13 3.69
C LYS A 151 -12.65 -0.89 4.67
N ALA A 152 -11.75 -0.22 5.38
CA ALA A 152 -10.88 -0.82 6.38
C ALA A 152 -11.70 -1.43 7.53
N ARG A 153 -12.69 -0.68 8.05
CA ARG A 153 -13.59 -1.13 9.12
C ARG A 153 -14.36 -2.40 8.72
N ALA A 154 -14.85 -2.47 7.50
CA ALA A 154 -15.53 -3.66 6.96
C ALA A 154 -14.61 -4.90 6.86
N LEU A 155 -13.29 -4.70 6.86
CA LEU A 155 -12.30 -5.78 6.73
C LEU A 155 -11.67 -6.21 8.06
N LEU A 156 -11.82 -5.44 9.14
CA LEU A 156 -11.15 -5.67 10.43
C LEU A 156 -11.37 -7.08 10.97
N ASP A 157 -12.60 -7.57 10.87
CA ASP A 157 -13.01 -8.84 11.48
C ASP A 157 -13.00 -10.03 10.51
N THR A 158 -12.55 -9.82 9.28
CA THR A 158 -12.30 -10.91 8.32
C THR A 158 -11.09 -11.75 8.76
N PRO A 159 -10.94 -13.01 8.28
CA PRO A 159 -9.78 -13.82 8.63
C PRO A 159 -8.43 -13.14 8.31
N ARG A 160 -8.32 -12.43 7.18
CA ARG A 160 -7.12 -11.68 6.83
C ARG A 160 -6.94 -10.46 7.74
N GLY A 161 -8.00 -9.69 7.99
CA GLY A 161 -7.97 -8.54 8.89
C GLY A 161 -7.50 -8.90 10.30
N ARG A 162 -8.03 -9.98 10.87
CA ARG A 162 -7.63 -10.47 12.21
C ARG A 162 -6.15 -10.82 12.27
N ARG A 163 -5.61 -11.50 11.25
CA ARG A 163 -4.17 -11.82 11.17
C ARG A 163 -3.30 -10.57 11.13
N ILE A 164 -3.70 -9.56 10.36
CA ILE A 164 -2.97 -8.28 10.28
C ILE A 164 -2.98 -7.56 11.61
N LEU A 165 -4.14 -7.46 12.26
CA LEU A 165 -4.27 -6.78 13.54
C LEU A 165 -3.52 -7.50 14.67
N ALA A 166 -3.47 -8.84 14.65
CA ALA A 166 -2.67 -9.61 15.59
C ALA A 166 -1.16 -9.33 15.43
N ALA A 167 -0.67 -9.23 14.20
CA ALA A 167 0.74 -8.91 13.92
C ALA A 167 1.10 -7.43 14.12
N ASN A 168 0.10 -6.54 14.22
CA ASN A 168 0.29 -5.09 14.30
C ASN A 168 -0.47 -4.48 15.49
N PRO A 169 0.05 -4.65 16.72
CA PRO A 169 -0.62 -4.15 17.94
C PRO A 169 -0.94 -2.65 17.89
N GLY A 170 -2.12 -2.30 18.42
CA GLY A 170 -2.61 -0.92 18.46
C GLY A 170 -3.19 -0.40 17.13
N ALA A 171 -2.99 -1.08 16.00
CA ALA A 171 -3.53 -0.63 14.71
C ALA A 171 -5.07 -0.55 14.72
N ARG A 172 -5.74 -1.52 15.36
CA ARG A 172 -7.21 -1.52 15.48
C ARG A 172 -7.74 -0.23 16.12
N LYS A 173 -7.09 0.24 17.19
CA LYS A 173 -7.48 1.47 17.90
C LYS A 173 -7.39 2.69 16.97
N VAL A 174 -6.35 2.77 16.15
CA VAL A 174 -6.14 3.88 15.20
C VAL A 174 -7.13 3.83 14.03
N ILE A 175 -7.57 2.64 13.60
CA ILE A 175 -8.56 2.51 12.52
C ILE A 175 -9.98 2.88 13.02
N LEU A 176 -10.24 2.72 14.31
CA LEU A 176 -11.54 2.96 14.94
C LEU A 176 -11.69 4.34 15.56
N SER A 177 -10.59 5.07 15.82
CA SER A 177 -10.63 6.50 16.16
C SER A 177 -11.19 7.31 15.01
#